data_AF-A0AAV0VE51-F1
#
_entry.id   AF-A0AAV0VE51-F1
#
_cell.length_a   1.000
_cell.length_b   1.000
_cell.length_c   1.000
_cell.angle_alpha   90.00
_cell.angle_beta   90.00
_cell.angle_gamma   90.00
#
_symmetry.space_group_name_H-M   'P 1'
#
loop_
_entity.id
_entity.type
_entity.pdbx_description
1 polymer ?
#
loop_
_entity_poly.entity_id
_entity_poly.type
_entity_poly.pdbx_seq_one_letter_code
_entity_poly.pdbx_strand_id
1 'polypeptide(L)'
;MHLERHCDMLNKRLQIIKHVEEAYNSGNILFTVKYFRDDSIVSDSQNSSVHLRGKDALVLDYLCTTYLFGDVHLHHAKVDCGGPRSQHFRVHWALSGTIKSAGVSMNKEFLELIESVKGHRATIEGTKFLSALVILSKR
;
A
#
# COMPACT_ATOMS: atom_id res chain seq x y z
N MET A 1 23.85 16.92 -15.52
CA MET A 1 23.43 17.44 -14.19
C MET A 1 21.92 17.44 -13.92
N HIS A 2 21.06 18.19 -14.65
CA HIS A 2 19.63 18.22 -14.30
C HIS A 2 18.87 16.92 -14.65
N LEU A 3 19.20 16.23 -15.75
CA LEU A 3 18.59 14.94 -16.10
C LEU A 3 19.00 13.81 -15.13
N GLU A 4 20.28 13.72 -14.76
CA GLU A 4 20.79 12.68 -13.85
C GLU A 4 20.10 12.69 -12.48
N ARG A 5 19.90 13.89 -11.90
CA ARG A 5 19.19 14.03 -10.62
C ARG A 5 17.73 13.57 -10.69
N HIS A 6 17.07 13.68 -11.84
CA HIS A 6 15.69 13.20 -12.02
C HIS A 6 15.64 11.66 -12.09
N CYS A 7 16.58 11.03 -12.79
CA CYS A 7 16.71 9.58 -12.84
C CYS A 7 17.01 9.00 -11.44
N ASP A 8 17.88 9.64 -10.67
CA ASP A 8 18.20 9.20 -9.30
C ASP A 8 17.00 9.26 -8.35
N MET A 9 16.20 10.32 -8.43
CA MET A 9 14.98 10.45 -7.62
C MET A 9 13.93 9.41 -7.99
N LEU A 10 13.77 9.12 -9.28
CA LEU A 10 12.85 8.08 -9.75
C LEU A 10 13.31 6.69 -9.30
N ASN A 11 14.60 6.40 -9.39
CA ASN A 11 15.20 5.15 -8.91
C ASN A 11 15.02 4.95 -7.41
N LYS A 12 15.26 5.99 -6.60
CA LYS A 12 15.02 5.95 -5.14
C LYS A 12 13.56 5.65 -4.80
N ARG A 13 12.62 6.25 -5.53
CA ARG A 13 11.18 6.01 -5.34
C ARG A 13 10.79 4.57 -5.68
N LEU A 14 11.29 4.03 -6.79
CA LEU A 14 11.09 2.62 -7.14
C LEU A 14 11.70 1.67 -6.11
N GLN A 15 12.86 2.00 -5.54
CA GLN A 15 13.45 1.22 -4.44
C GLN A 15 12.56 1.23 -3.20
N ILE A 16 11.99 2.37 -2.82
CA ILE A 16 11.05 2.45 -1.69
C ILE A 16 9.84 1.56 -1.93
N ILE A 17 9.26 1.58 -3.14
CA ILE A 17 8.12 0.73 -3.52
C ILE A 17 8.46 -0.75 -3.36
N LYS A 18 9.64 -1.16 -3.86
CA LYS A 18 10.13 -2.55 -3.70
C LYS A 18 10.33 -2.94 -2.24
N HIS A 19 10.90 -2.06 -1.42
CA HIS A 19 11.06 -2.34 0.00
C HIS A 19 9.72 -2.43 0.74
N VAL A 20 8.70 -1.68 0.33
CA VAL A 20 7.33 -1.82 0.88
C VAL A 20 6.76 -3.18 0.50
N GLU A 21 6.90 -3.61 -0.75
CA GLU A 21 6.50 -4.95 -1.21
C GLU A 21 7.18 -6.06 -0.38
N GLU A 22 8.51 -6.00 -0.27
CA GLU A 22 9.31 -6.97 0.49
C GLU A 22 8.92 -7.00 1.97
N ALA A 23 8.63 -5.84 2.57
CA ALA A 23 8.23 -5.75 3.97
C ALA A 23 6.83 -6.34 4.22
N TYR A 24 5.87 -6.15 3.31
CA TYR A 24 4.57 -6.83 3.37
C TYR A 24 4.75 -8.35 3.30
N ASN A 25 5.54 -8.82 2.34
CA ASN A 25 5.71 -10.25 2.06
C ASN A 25 6.52 -10.99 3.13
N SER A 26 7.46 -10.31 3.79
CA SER A 26 8.28 -10.88 4.87
C SER A 26 7.67 -10.69 6.27
N GLY A 27 6.64 -9.84 6.38
CA GLY A 27 6.06 -9.40 7.65
C GLY A 27 6.91 -8.41 8.44
N ASN A 28 8.03 -7.92 7.88
CA ASN A 28 8.86 -6.90 8.50
C ASN A 28 8.34 -5.48 8.20
N ILE A 29 7.06 -5.21 8.44
CA ILE A 29 6.43 -3.94 8.04
C ILE A 29 7.06 -2.71 8.70
N LEU A 30 7.57 -2.85 9.94
CA LEU A 30 8.22 -1.76 10.68
C LEU A 30 9.45 -1.20 9.95
N PHE A 31 10.11 -2.00 9.09
CA PHE A 31 11.21 -1.53 8.26
C PHE A 31 10.80 -0.38 7.32
N THR A 32 9.54 -0.32 6.93
CA THR A 32 9.04 0.69 5.98
C THR A 32 8.93 2.08 6.59
N VAL A 33 8.75 2.18 7.92
CA VAL A 33 8.53 3.43 8.67
C VAL A 33 9.62 4.48 8.38
N LYS A 34 10.87 4.05 8.18
CA LYS A 34 12.00 4.94 7.89
C LYS A 34 11.87 5.72 6.57
N TYR A 35 11.00 5.28 5.66
CA TYR A 35 10.74 5.96 4.38
C TYR A 35 9.67 7.04 4.50
N PHE A 36 8.95 7.09 5.62
CA PHE A 36 7.81 7.98 5.83
C PHE A 36 8.09 9.04 6.90
N ARG A 37 7.50 10.20 6.71
CA ARG A 37 7.50 11.26 7.70
C ARG A 37 6.26 11.15 8.59
N ASP A 38 6.31 11.80 9.74
CA ASP A 38 5.16 11.89 10.66
C ASP A 38 3.96 12.62 10.03
N ASP A 39 4.15 13.38 8.96
CA ASP A 39 3.11 14.06 8.18
C ASP A 39 2.81 13.39 6.82
N SER A 40 3.38 12.21 6.55
CA SER A 40 3.07 11.45 5.35
C SER A 40 1.59 11.08 5.31
N ILE A 41 1.00 11.16 4.12
CA ILE A 41 -0.38 10.77 3.87
C ILE A 41 -0.35 9.56 2.95
N VAL A 42 -1.10 8.53 3.33
CA VAL A 42 -1.40 7.36 2.53
C VAL A 42 -2.90 7.39 2.28
N SER A 43 -3.30 7.54 1.01
CA SER A 43 -4.71 7.67 0.61
C SER A 43 -5.10 6.60 -0.40
N ASP A 44 -6.38 6.31 -0.58
CA ASP A 44 -6.90 5.42 -1.66
C ASP A 44 -7.13 6.22 -2.97
N SER A 45 -7.35 7.52 -2.91
CA SER A 45 -7.33 8.38 -4.09
C SER A 45 -7.20 9.83 -3.69
N GLN A 46 -6.94 10.71 -4.66
CA GLN A 46 -6.90 12.16 -4.43
C GLN A 46 -8.22 12.73 -3.89
N ASN A 47 -9.34 12.00 -4.07
CA ASN A 47 -10.68 12.41 -3.62
C ASN A 47 -11.27 11.47 -2.56
N SER A 48 -10.47 10.57 -2.00
CA SER A 48 -10.90 9.69 -0.90
C SER A 48 -11.07 10.51 0.37
N SER A 49 -12.15 10.31 1.12
CA SER A 49 -12.28 10.84 2.49
C SER A 49 -11.45 10.04 3.51
N VAL A 50 -10.94 8.87 3.11
CA VAL A 50 -10.15 7.97 3.96
C VAL A 50 -8.67 8.15 3.64
N HIS A 51 -7.94 8.61 4.65
CA HIS A 51 -6.50 8.84 4.62
C HIS A 51 -5.87 8.30 5.90
N LEU A 52 -4.90 7.41 5.78
CA LEU A 52 -4.01 7.06 6.87
C LEU A 52 -2.90 8.11 6.92
N ARG A 53 -2.65 8.66 8.10
CA ARG A 53 -1.68 9.74 8.30
C ARG A 53 -0.56 9.30 9.22
N GLY A 54 0.63 9.82 8.91
CA GLY A 54 1.84 9.56 9.65
C GLY A 54 2.61 8.35 9.17
N LYS A 55 3.81 8.20 9.74
CA LYS A 55 4.77 7.17 9.36
C LYS A 55 4.29 5.75 9.63
N ASP A 56 3.34 5.60 10.55
CA ASP A 56 2.77 4.32 10.98
C ASP A 56 1.51 3.94 10.18
N ALA A 57 1.07 4.78 9.24
CA ALA A 57 -0.08 4.53 8.36
C ALA A 57 0.01 3.15 7.68
N LEU A 58 1.16 2.82 7.10
CA LEU A 58 1.39 1.54 6.43
C LEU A 58 1.44 0.36 7.41
N VAL A 59 1.87 0.59 8.65
CA VAL A 59 1.85 -0.44 9.69
C VAL A 59 0.40 -0.79 10.04
N LEU A 60 -0.46 0.21 10.19
CA LEU A 60 -1.87 0.00 10.44
C LEU A 60 -2.56 -0.72 9.27
N ASP A 61 -2.29 -0.30 8.02
CA ASP A 61 -2.81 -0.97 6.83
C ASP A 61 -2.41 -2.45 6.78
N TYR A 62 -1.14 -2.74 7.04
CA TYR A 62 -0.63 -4.11 7.11
C TYR A 62 -1.34 -4.94 8.18
N LEU A 63 -1.55 -4.39 9.38
CA LEU A 63 -2.25 -5.09 10.46
C LEU A 63 -3.71 -5.38 10.10
N CYS A 64 -4.41 -4.43 9.49
CA CYS A 64 -5.77 -4.64 8.98
C CYS A 64 -5.80 -5.71 7.88
N THR A 65 -4.86 -5.64 6.95
CA THR A 65 -4.75 -6.59 5.83
C THR A 65 -4.48 -8.00 6.34
N THR A 66 -3.54 -8.16 7.26
CA THR A 66 -3.19 -9.46 7.85
C THR A 66 -4.19 -9.94 8.88
N TYR A 67 -5.12 -9.11 9.35
CA TYR A 67 -6.28 -9.57 10.09
C TYR A 67 -7.29 -10.27 9.15
N LEU A 68 -7.56 -9.65 7.99
CA LEU A 68 -8.52 -10.13 7.00
C LEU A 68 -7.98 -11.31 6.17
N PHE A 69 -6.69 -11.31 5.86
CA PHE A 69 -6.04 -12.29 4.97
C PHE A 69 -4.88 -13.02 5.66
N GLY A 70 -4.69 -14.28 5.28
CA GLY A 70 -3.51 -15.10 5.55
C GLY A 70 -2.70 -15.26 4.28
N ASP A 71 -1.47 -15.78 4.41
CA ASP A 71 -0.58 -16.07 3.28
C ASP A 71 -0.48 -14.90 2.29
N VAL A 72 -0.36 -13.69 2.84
CA VAL A 72 -0.43 -12.44 2.09
C VAL A 72 0.78 -12.34 1.16
N HIS A 73 0.49 -12.01 -0.10
CA HIS A 73 1.47 -11.68 -1.11
C HIS A 73 1.08 -10.36 -1.79
N LEU A 74 1.91 -9.35 -1.64
CA LEU A 74 1.79 -8.05 -2.29
C LEU A 74 2.74 -7.98 -3.48
N HIS A 75 2.30 -7.36 -4.57
CA HIS A 75 3.11 -7.07 -5.74
C HIS A 75 2.75 -5.71 -6.36
N HIS A 76 3.74 -4.90 -6.74
CA HIS A 76 3.48 -3.69 -7.55
C HIS A 76 3.41 -4.02 -9.04
N ALA A 77 2.22 -3.93 -9.64
CA ALA A 77 2.01 -4.20 -11.06
C ALA A 77 2.44 -3.04 -11.96
N LYS A 78 2.26 -1.79 -11.50
CA LYS A 78 2.56 -0.59 -12.28
C LYS A 78 2.87 0.61 -11.39
N VAL A 79 3.78 1.47 -11.83
CA VAL A 79 4.07 2.75 -11.17
C VAL A 79 3.86 3.89 -12.16
N ASP A 80 2.84 4.72 -11.91
CA ASP A 80 2.57 5.92 -12.69
C ASP A 80 3.21 7.14 -12.01
N CYS A 81 4.12 7.80 -12.74
CA CYS A 81 4.80 9.00 -12.31
C CYS A 81 4.18 10.20 -13.03
N GLY A 82 3.63 11.18 -12.30
CA GLY A 82 3.02 12.40 -12.88
C GLY A 82 4.01 13.36 -13.57
N GLY A 83 5.16 12.86 -14.03
CA GLY A 83 6.26 13.61 -14.61
C GLY A 83 7.40 13.91 -13.63
N PRO A 84 8.55 14.44 -14.13
CA PRO A 84 9.78 14.59 -13.36
C PRO A 84 9.67 15.51 -12.14
N ARG A 85 8.74 16.47 -12.18
CA ARG A 85 8.50 17.45 -11.11
C ARG A 85 7.35 17.05 -10.17
N SER A 86 6.64 15.97 -10.46
CA SER A 86 5.54 15.51 -9.61
C SER A 86 6.09 15.01 -8.27
N GLN A 87 5.45 15.46 -7.20
CA GLN A 87 5.65 14.90 -5.86
C GLN A 87 4.77 13.68 -5.61
N HIS A 88 3.83 13.40 -6.52
CA HIS A 88 2.88 12.31 -6.44
C HIS A 88 3.29 11.13 -7.32
N PHE A 89 3.22 9.94 -6.76
CA PHE A 89 3.39 8.65 -7.42
C PHE A 89 2.14 7.84 -7.16
N ARG A 90 1.67 7.13 -8.18
CA ARG A 90 0.58 6.17 -8.05
C ARG A 90 1.16 4.80 -8.30
N VAL A 91 0.95 3.91 -7.36
CA VAL A 91 1.38 2.52 -7.49
C VAL A 91 0.11 1.68 -7.59
N HIS A 92 0.07 0.81 -8.58
CA HIS A 92 -0.96 -0.19 -8.74
C HIS A 92 -0.46 -1.46 -8.06
N TRP A 93 -1.21 -1.93 -7.08
CA TRP A 93 -0.88 -3.08 -6.27
C TRP A 93 -1.79 -4.25 -6.61
N ALA A 94 -1.23 -5.45 -6.57
CA ALA A 94 -1.94 -6.70 -6.55
C ALA A 94 -1.68 -7.36 -5.19
N LEU A 95 -2.75 -7.49 -4.39
CA LEU A 95 -2.71 -8.21 -3.13
C LEU A 95 -3.38 -9.56 -3.33
N SER A 96 -2.65 -10.64 -3.10
CA SER A 96 -3.20 -11.99 -3.01
C SER A 96 -3.13 -12.48 -1.58
N GLY A 97 -4.12 -13.28 -1.17
CA GLY A 97 -4.09 -13.92 0.14
C GLY A 97 -5.27 -14.85 0.34
N THR A 98 -5.18 -15.67 1.38
CA THR A 98 -6.25 -16.56 1.84
C THR A 98 -7.21 -15.78 2.73
N ILE A 99 -8.51 -15.77 2.43
CA ILE A 99 -9.50 -15.05 3.24
C ILE A 99 -9.64 -15.72 4.61
N LYS A 100 -9.44 -14.96 5.70
CA LYS A 100 -9.56 -15.45 7.09
C LYS A 100 -10.72 -14.87 7.85
N SER A 101 -11.06 -13.61 7.60
CA SER A 101 -12.04 -12.88 8.40
C SER A 101 -12.76 -11.81 7.58
N ALA A 102 -14.00 -11.53 7.94
CA ALA A 102 -14.81 -10.45 7.39
C ALA A 102 -14.55 -9.09 8.05
N GLY A 103 -13.66 -9.02 9.05
CA GLY A 103 -13.51 -7.79 9.82
C GLY A 103 -14.70 -7.57 10.76
N VAL A 104 -14.96 -6.30 11.07
CA VAL A 104 -16.16 -5.87 11.78
C VAL A 104 -17.09 -5.23 10.75
N SER A 105 -18.25 -5.85 10.53
CA SER A 105 -19.27 -5.33 9.62
C SER A 105 -20.65 -5.48 10.25
N MET A 106 -21.50 -4.47 10.06
CA MET A 106 -22.92 -4.52 10.45
C MET A 106 -23.80 -5.12 9.35
N ASN A 107 -23.25 -5.37 8.15
CA ASN A 107 -23.97 -5.94 7.02
C ASN A 107 -23.92 -7.47 7.08
N LYS A 108 -25.07 -8.11 7.34
CA LYS A 108 -25.20 -9.57 7.45
C LYS A 108 -24.93 -10.30 6.14
N GLU A 109 -25.42 -9.80 5.01
CA GLU A 109 -25.20 -10.41 3.69
C GLU A 109 -23.71 -10.44 3.34
N PHE A 110 -22.98 -9.38 3.71
CA PHE A 110 -21.52 -9.35 3.55
C PHE A 110 -20.82 -10.38 4.43
N LEU A 111 -21.23 -10.52 5.70
CA LEU A 111 -20.66 -11.51 6.61
C LEU A 111 -20.88 -12.94 6.09
N GLU A 112 -22.10 -13.25 5.64
CA GLU A 112 -22.44 -14.55 5.06
C GLU A 112 -21.64 -14.84 3.80
N LEU A 113 -21.48 -13.84 2.91
CA LEU A 113 -20.66 -13.96 1.72
C LEU A 113 -19.20 -14.28 2.09
N ILE A 114 -18.59 -13.51 3.00
CA ILE A 114 -17.18 -13.73 3.38
C ILE A 114 -16.98 -15.08 4.06
N GLU A 115 -17.89 -15.51 4.94
CA GLU A 115 -17.81 -16.84 5.54
C GLU A 115 -17.93 -17.96 4.48
N SER A 116 -18.73 -17.77 3.42
CA SER A 116 -18.84 -18.74 2.33
C SER A 116 -17.54 -18.91 1.50
N VAL A 117 -16.71 -17.87 1.43
CA VAL A 117 -15.44 -17.88 0.68
C VAL A 117 -14.21 -17.93 1.58
N LYS A 118 -14.39 -18.07 2.89
CA LYS A 118 -13.29 -18.20 3.86
C LYS A 118 -12.43 -19.42 3.52
N GLY A 119 -11.13 -19.30 3.73
CA GLY A 119 -10.15 -20.30 3.33
C GLY A 119 -9.84 -20.33 1.83
N HIS A 120 -10.58 -19.60 0.98
CA HIS A 120 -10.24 -19.47 -0.43
C HIS A 120 -9.23 -18.36 -0.65
N ARG A 121 -8.42 -18.53 -1.69
CA ARG A 121 -7.47 -17.51 -2.14
C ARG A 121 -8.19 -16.48 -3.00
N ALA A 122 -7.98 -15.22 -2.68
CA ALA A 122 -8.44 -14.09 -3.47
C ALA A 122 -7.25 -13.26 -3.93
N THR A 123 -7.39 -12.63 -5.10
CA THR A 123 -6.48 -11.58 -5.58
C THR A 123 -7.30 -10.32 -5.79
N ILE A 124 -6.83 -9.22 -5.22
CA ILE A 124 -7.44 -7.91 -5.33
C ILE A 124 -6.42 -7.00 -6.01
N GLU A 125 -6.79 -6.47 -7.16
CA GLU A 125 -5.98 -5.57 -7.94
C GLU A 125 -6.53 -4.15 -7.88
N GLY A 126 -5.63 -3.18 -7.80
CA GLY A 126 -5.97 -1.79 -8.03
C GLY A 126 -4.94 -0.82 -7.48
N THR A 127 -5.17 0.47 -7.77
CA THR A 127 -4.49 1.55 -7.04
C THR A 127 -4.86 1.53 -5.56
N LYS A 128 -6.03 0.98 -5.25
CA LYS A 128 -6.86 1.25 -4.07
C LYS A 128 -6.36 0.73 -2.73
N PHE A 129 -5.26 -0.01 -2.72
CA PHE A 129 -4.63 -0.39 -1.46
C PHE A 129 -3.75 0.74 -0.90
N LEU A 130 -3.07 1.51 -1.77
CA LEU A 130 -2.09 2.52 -1.37
C LEU A 130 -1.89 3.54 -2.51
N SER A 131 -2.78 4.52 -2.62
CA SER A 131 -2.82 5.52 -3.71
C SER A 131 -2.72 6.96 -3.19
N ALA A 132 -1.55 7.29 -2.67
CA ALA A 132 -0.73 8.44 -3.07
C ALA A 132 0.37 8.53 -2.02
N LEU A 133 1.50 7.89 -2.27
CA LEU A 133 2.64 8.01 -1.38
C LEU A 133 3.27 9.39 -1.60
N VAL A 134 2.89 10.37 -0.80
CA VAL A 134 3.57 11.67 -0.78
C VAL A 134 4.87 11.49 0.02
N ILE A 135 5.92 11.05 -0.67
CA ILE A 135 7.28 11.02 -0.11
C ILE A 135 7.82 12.44 -0.16
N LEU A 136 7.63 13.18 0.93
CA LEU A 136 8.44 14.37 1.20
C LEU A 136 9.83 13.89 1.62
N SER A 137 10.71 13.64 0.65
CA SER A 137 12.13 13.35 0.93
C SER A 137 12.70 14.49 1.77
N LYS A 138 13.39 14.15 2.87
CA LYS A 138 14.28 15.11 3.55
C LYS A 138 15.25 15.67 2.51
N ARG A 139 15.44 16.99 2.56
CA ARG A 139 16.48 17.69 1.79
C ARG A 139 17.85 17.16 2.19
#